data_AF-A0A9D1KV39-F1
#
_entry.id   AF-A0A9D1KV39-F1
#
_cell.length_a   1.000
_cell.length_b   1.000
_cell.length_c   1.000
_cell.angle_alpha   90.00
_cell.angle_beta   90.00
_cell.angle_gamma   90.00
#
_symmetry.space_group_name_H-M   'P 1'
#
loop_
_entity.id
_entity.type
_entity.pdbx_description
1 polymer ?
#
loop_
_entity_poly.entity_id
_entity_poly.type
_entity_poly.pdbx_seq_one_letter_code
_entity_poly.pdbx_strand_id
1 'polypeptide(L)'
;MYLLIIFFLILIIPFLVMPRYITKSRSPYEAVIMSDIVICAAAAVIFMVQSITGDGMFTQLHNGVQDIAGVVAKDSNVISLLGMEELSAGERTDLVVRLYDEVFKLLPVSILIFGAVMSYIVYILLSRSLNRRSPVNLMPKFREFSVPSGAVFVLIGIYLLVWMLTATETFSDNSYYVNIDLLFDFVFFLQGMSAVFMLFYLKRIPSGFALVLCIVLWNIYIGRTMIVVIGMFDVIFGLKGKMLANNGRNQRK
;
A
#
# COMPACT_ATOMS: atom_id res chain seq x y z
N MET A 1 -13.84 -9.83 -15.56
CA MET A 1 -12.93 -10.99 -15.33
C MET A 1 -11.48 -10.58 -15.06
N TYR A 2 -10.96 -9.50 -15.64
CA TYR A 2 -9.53 -9.17 -15.55
C TYR A 2 -9.00 -8.80 -14.17
N LEU A 3 -9.80 -8.08 -13.36
CA LEU A 3 -9.45 -7.78 -11.97
C LEU A 3 -9.18 -9.05 -11.15
N LEU A 4 -9.99 -10.10 -11.36
CA LEU A 4 -9.80 -11.40 -10.71
C LEU A 4 -8.50 -12.07 -11.17
N ILE A 5 -8.15 -11.94 -12.45
CA ILE A 5 -6.87 -12.43 -12.98
C ILE A 5 -5.70 -11.71 -12.30
N ILE A 6 -5.78 -10.38 -12.15
CA ILE A 6 -4.76 -9.60 -11.44
C ILE A 6 -4.63 -10.06 -9.99
N PHE A 7 -5.74 -10.23 -9.26
CA PHE A 7 -5.68 -10.74 -7.89
C PHE A 7 -5.13 -12.16 -7.79
N PHE A 8 -5.46 -13.03 -8.74
CA PHE A 8 -4.90 -14.38 -8.82
C PHE A 8 -3.38 -14.34 -9.08
N LEU A 9 -2.91 -13.45 -9.96
CA LEU A 9 -1.50 -13.25 -10.21
C LEU A 9 -0.75 -12.69 -9.00
N ILE A 10 -1.35 -11.78 -8.23
CA ILE A 10 -0.79 -11.27 -6.97
C ILE A 10 -0.54 -12.42 -5.98
N LEU A 11 -1.38 -13.45 -5.97
CA LEU A 11 -1.18 -14.63 -5.14
C LEU A 11 -0.09 -15.57 -5.68
N ILE A 12 0.00 -15.77 -6.99
CA ILE A 12 0.85 -16.80 -7.59
C ILE A 12 2.28 -16.32 -7.89
N ILE A 13 2.44 -15.10 -8.41
CA ILE A 13 3.74 -14.56 -8.82
C ILE A 13 4.79 -14.64 -7.69
N PRO A 14 4.47 -14.30 -6.42
CA PRO A 14 5.43 -14.45 -5.34
C PRO A 14 5.99 -15.87 -5.19
N PHE A 15 5.18 -16.91 -5.39
CA PHE A 15 5.63 -18.30 -5.33
C PHE A 15 6.54 -18.69 -6.50
N LEU A 16 6.39 -18.06 -7.66
CA LEU A 16 7.21 -18.32 -8.84
C LEU A 16 8.54 -17.56 -8.81
N VAL A 17 8.51 -16.31 -8.36
CA VAL A 17 9.66 -15.39 -8.41
C VAL A 17 10.59 -15.57 -7.21
N MET A 18 10.04 -15.58 -5.99
CA MET A 18 10.84 -15.49 -4.77
C MET A 18 11.81 -16.64 -4.51
N PRO A 19 11.56 -17.91 -4.88
CA PRO A 19 12.49 -19.00 -4.61
C PRO A 19 13.90 -18.76 -5.16
N ARG A 20 14.05 -17.98 -6.24
CA ARG A 20 15.35 -17.64 -6.83
C ARG A 20 16.11 -16.56 -6.04
N TYR A 21 15.41 -15.77 -5.24
CA TYR A 21 15.97 -14.66 -4.48
C TYR A 21 16.17 -15.01 -2.99
N ILE A 22 15.42 -15.98 -2.46
CA ILE A 22 15.55 -16.47 -1.08
C ILE A 22 16.86 -17.26 -0.94
N THR A 23 17.91 -16.54 -0.60
CA THR A 23 19.27 -17.06 -0.39
C THR A 23 19.87 -16.43 0.86
N LYS A 24 21.00 -16.97 1.36
CA LYS A 24 21.68 -16.41 2.54
C LYS A 24 22.34 -15.05 2.26
N SER A 25 22.71 -14.78 1.01
CA SER A 25 23.49 -13.61 0.61
C SER A 25 22.64 -12.40 0.19
N ARG A 26 21.33 -12.57 0.00
CA ARG A 26 20.43 -11.50 -0.45
C ARG A 26 19.54 -10.98 0.68
N SER A 27 19.09 -9.75 0.52
CA SER A 27 18.15 -9.12 1.44
C SER A 27 16.74 -9.69 1.23
N PRO A 28 15.99 -10.02 2.29
CA PRO A 28 14.59 -10.40 2.19
C PRO A 28 13.72 -9.39 1.43
N TYR A 29 14.02 -8.10 1.59
CA TYR A 29 13.29 -7.02 0.94
C TYR A 29 13.52 -6.98 -0.58
N GLU A 30 14.68 -7.45 -1.06
CA GLU A 30 14.96 -7.56 -2.49
C GLU A 30 14.01 -8.55 -3.17
N ALA A 31 13.78 -9.72 -2.53
CA ALA A 31 12.85 -10.72 -3.06
C ALA A 31 11.40 -10.20 -3.09
N VAL A 32 10.99 -9.45 -2.06
CA VAL A 32 9.66 -8.82 -1.99
C VAL A 32 9.49 -7.79 -3.11
N ILE A 33 10.45 -6.87 -3.27
CA ILE A 33 10.41 -5.82 -4.29
C ILE A 33 10.42 -6.44 -5.70
N MET A 34 11.27 -7.44 -5.96
CA MET A 34 11.32 -8.09 -7.28
C MET A 34 10.02 -8.79 -7.64
N SER A 35 9.38 -9.46 -6.67
CA SER A 35 8.06 -10.05 -6.87
C SER A 35 7.01 -8.99 -7.18
N ASP A 36 6.99 -7.90 -6.41
CA ASP A 36 6.04 -6.80 -6.59
C ASP A 36 6.21 -6.08 -7.94
N ILE A 37 7.46 -5.89 -8.41
CA ILE A 37 7.77 -5.38 -9.75
C ILE A 37 7.18 -6.30 -10.83
N VAL A 38 7.32 -7.62 -10.69
CA VAL A 38 6.77 -8.59 -11.67
C VAL A 38 5.24 -8.57 -11.65
N ILE A 39 4.62 -8.44 -10.47
CA ILE A 39 3.16 -8.24 -10.33
C ILE A 39 2.72 -6.98 -11.06
N CYS A 40 3.38 -5.84 -10.80
CA CYS A 40 3.04 -4.57 -11.42
C CYS A 40 3.22 -4.61 -12.95
N ALA A 41 4.29 -5.25 -13.43
CA ALA A 41 4.52 -5.45 -14.86
C ALA A 41 3.42 -6.32 -15.49
N ALA A 42 3.01 -7.41 -14.84
CA ALA A 42 1.93 -8.26 -15.31
C ALA A 42 0.58 -7.52 -15.34
N ALA A 43 0.28 -6.74 -14.30
CA ALA A 43 -0.92 -5.91 -14.26
C ALA A 43 -0.92 -4.84 -15.36
N ALA A 44 0.22 -4.18 -15.59
CA ALA A 44 0.37 -3.20 -16.67
C ALA A 44 0.16 -3.83 -18.05
N VAL A 45 0.69 -5.02 -18.31
CA VAL A 45 0.43 -5.76 -19.56
C VAL A 45 -1.06 -6.07 -19.72
N ILE A 46 -1.74 -6.50 -18.66
CA ILE A 46 -3.19 -6.74 -18.69
C ILE A 46 -3.96 -5.45 -19.01
N PHE A 47 -3.59 -4.32 -18.42
CA PHE A 47 -4.21 -3.03 -18.74
C PHE A 47 -3.97 -2.61 -20.18
N MET A 48 -2.77 -2.82 -20.73
CA MET A 48 -2.47 -2.55 -22.14
C MET A 48 -3.28 -3.45 -23.09
N VAL A 49 -3.40 -4.74 -22.80
CA VAL A 49 -4.20 -5.65 -23.64
C VAL A 49 -5.68 -5.26 -23.64
N GLN A 50 -6.20 -4.81 -22.49
CA GLN A 50 -7.57 -4.34 -22.39
C GLN A 50 -7.84 -3.05 -23.16
N SER A 51 -6.91 -2.10 -23.13
CA SER A 51 -7.11 -0.83 -23.85
C SER A 51 -7.21 -1.05 -25.37
N ILE A 52 -6.59 -2.11 -25.89
CA ILE A 52 -6.63 -2.49 -27.31
C ILE A 52 -7.93 -3.23 -27.68
N THR A 53 -8.51 -4.01 -26.75
CA THR A 53 -9.65 -4.91 -27.02
C THR A 53 -11.02 -4.22 -26.95
N GLY A 54 -11.09 -2.94 -26.59
CA GLY A 54 -12.32 -2.14 -26.59
C GLY A 54 -13.25 -2.38 -25.39
N ASP A 55 -13.30 -3.60 -24.85
CA ASP A 55 -14.03 -3.96 -23.63
C ASP A 55 -13.12 -3.82 -22.38
N GLY A 56 -12.80 -2.56 -22.04
CA GLY A 56 -11.94 -2.25 -20.90
C GLY A 56 -12.48 -2.74 -19.56
N MET A 57 -11.60 -3.13 -18.63
CA MET A 57 -12.00 -3.47 -17.25
C MET A 57 -12.76 -2.33 -16.58
N PHE A 58 -12.39 -1.07 -16.88
CA PHE A 58 -13.12 0.10 -16.39
C PHE A 58 -14.57 0.13 -16.87
N THR A 59 -14.85 -0.25 -18.12
CA THR A 59 -16.22 -0.34 -18.64
C THR A 59 -17.01 -1.45 -17.93
N GLN A 60 -16.39 -2.62 -17.71
CA GLN A 60 -17.03 -3.71 -16.95
C GLN A 60 -17.34 -3.31 -15.51
N LEU A 61 -16.42 -2.60 -14.86
CA LEU A 61 -16.58 -2.08 -13.51
C LEU A 61 -17.66 -0.99 -13.46
N HIS A 62 -17.64 -0.06 -14.40
CA HIS A 62 -18.59 1.05 -14.49
C HIS A 62 -20.02 0.53 -14.73
N ASN A 63 -20.21 -0.46 -15.61
CA ASN A 63 -21.52 -1.07 -15.84
C ASN A 63 -22.03 -1.78 -14.58
N GLY A 64 -21.18 -2.55 -13.90
CA GLY A 64 -21.56 -3.19 -12.63
C GLY A 64 -21.87 -2.18 -11.52
N VAL A 65 -21.17 -1.04 -11.50
CA VAL A 65 -21.45 0.07 -10.60
C VAL A 65 -22.77 0.75 -10.95
N GLN A 66 -23.10 0.97 -12.22
CA GLN A 66 -24.39 1.53 -12.61
C GLN A 66 -25.55 0.65 -12.12
N ASP A 67 -25.41 -0.67 -12.26
CA ASP A 67 -26.41 -1.63 -11.77
C ASP A 67 -26.59 -1.55 -10.25
N ILE A 68 -25.49 -1.48 -9.50
CA ILE A 68 -25.49 -1.33 -8.04
C ILE A 68 -26.03 0.04 -7.63
N ALA A 69 -25.61 1.10 -8.30
CA ALA A 69 -26.01 2.47 -8.02
C ALA A 69 -27.52 2.65 -8.19
N GLY A 70 -28.11 2.03 -9.22
CA GLY A 70 -29.57 2.06 -9.42
C GLY A 70 -30.37 1.38 -8.30
N VAL A 71 -29.78 0.41 -7.60
CA VAL A 71 -30.37 -0.23 -6.41
C VAL A 71 -30.14 0.64 -5.17
N VAL A 72 -28.90 1.08 -4.97
CA VAL A 72 -28.46 1.88 -3.81
C VAL A 72 -29.14 3.25 -3.76
N ALA A 73 -29.34 3.90 -4.91
CA ALA A 73 -30.01 5.20 -5.02
C ALA A 73 -31.52 5.16 -4.67
N LYS A 74 -32.09 3.96 -4.58
CA LYS A 74 -33.49 3.72 -4.19
C LYS A 74 -33.64 3.23 -2.75
N ASP A 75 -32.54 2.90 -2.06
CA ASP A 75 -32.57 2.44 -0.68
C ASP A 75 -32.75 3.63 0.27
N SER A 76 -33.86 3.64 1.01
CA SER A 76 -34.21 4.72 1.94
C SER A 76 -33.17 4.94 3.04
N ASN A 77 -32.49 3.89 3.50
CA ASN A 77 -31.46 4.00 4.53
C ASN A 77 -30.22 4.69 3.98
N VAL A 78 -29.84 4.39 2.73
CA VAL A 78 -28.69 5.02 2.09
C VAL A 78 -28.97 6.49 1.78
N ILE A 79 -30.17 6.80 1.31
CA ILE A 79 -30.61 8.18 1.05
C ILE A 79 -30.50 9.03 2.31
N SER A 80 -31.02 8.53 3.45
CA SER A 80 -30.94 9.25 4.72
C SER A 80 -29.51 9.34 5.27
N LEU A 81 -28.72 8.28 5.14
CA LEU A 81 -27.35 8.23 5.67
C LEU A 81 -26.42 9.20 4.94
N LEU A 82 -26.59 9.34 3.62
CA LEU A 82 -25.77 10.20 2.77
C LEU A 82 -26.35 11.60 2.59
N GLY A 83 -27.49 11.91 3.22
CA GLY A 83 -28.14 13.23 3.12
C GLY A 83 -28.61 13.57 1.71
N MET A 84 -29.03 12.57 0.93
CA MET A 84 -29.40 12.72 -0.49
C MET A 84 -30.91 12.92 -0.70
N GLU A 85 -31.64 13.27 0.36
CA GLU A 85 -33.12 13.28 0.40
C GLU A 85 -33.73 14.27 -0.59
N GLU A 86 -33.04 15.39 -0.84
CA GLU A 86 -33.47 16.43 -1.76
C GLU A 86 -33.12 16.13 -3.24
N LEU A 87 -32.25 15.15 -3.49
CA LEU A 87 -31.83 14.79 -4.85
C LEU A 87 -32.87 13.91 -5.55
N SER A 88 -33.04 14.09 -6.86
CA SER A 88 -33.83 13.18 -7.68
C SER A 88 -33.15 11.79 -7.79
N ALA A 89 -33.92 10.76 -8.15
CA ALA A 89 -33.38 9.40 -8.30
C ALA A 89 -32.25 9.31 -9.35
N GLY A 90 -32.32 10.13 -10.40
CA GLY A 90 -31.25 10.23 -11.40
C GLY A 90 -29.98 10.85 -10.82
N GLU A 91 -30.11 11.98 -10.14
CA GLU A 91 -28.97 12.68 -9.50
C GLU A 91 -28.31 11.84 -8.41
N ARG A 92 -29.09 11.07 -7.64
CA ARG A 92 -28.56 10.11 -6.67
C ARG A 92 -27.73 9.02 -7.33
N THR A 93 -28.22 8.48 -8.45
CA THR A 93 -27.51 7.43 -9.20
C THR A 93 -26.19 7.99 -9.73
N ASP A 94 -26.21 9.18 -10.33
CA ASP A 94 -25.01 9.86 -10.84
C ASP A 94 -24.01 10.16 -9.73
N LEU A 95 -24.47 10.60 -8.54
CA LEU A 95 -23.61 10.85 -7.39
C LEU A 95 -22.91 9.56 -6.95
N VAL A 96 -23.66 8.45 -6.83
CA VAL A 96 -23.08 7.15 -6.47
C VAL A 96 -22.06 6.70 -7.52
N VAL A 97 -22.37 6.81 -8.81
CA VAL A 97 -21.44 6.46 -9.91
C VAL A 97 -20.16 7.28 -9.81
N ARG A 98 -20.23 8.59 -9.59
CA ARG A 98 -19.04 9.45 -9.44
C ARG A 98 -18.18 9.05 -8.25
N LEU A 99 -18.77 8.67 -7.12
CA LEU A 99 -18.02 8.19 -5.96
C LEU A 99 -17.21 6.92 -6.30
N TYR A 100 -17.80 6.01 -7.08
CA TYR A 100 -17.10 4.81 -7.53
C TYR A 100 -16.01 5.09 -8.55
N ASP A 101 -16.23 6.04 -9.47
CA ASP A 101 -15.19 6.46 -10.43
C ASP A 101 -13.95 7.01 -9.68
N GLU A 102 -14.15 7.76 -8.59
CA GLU A 102 -13.05 8.20 -7.73
C GLU A 102 -12.32 7.03 -7.03
N VAL A 103 -13.06 6.00 -6.59
CA VAL A 103 -12.45 4.78 -6.02
C VAL A 103 -11.65 4.02 -7.08
N PHE A 104 -12.13 3.96 -8.33
CA PHE A 104 -11.43 3.26 -9.41
C PHE A 104 -10.12 3.91 -9.80
N LYS A 105 -9.97 5.22 -9.60
CA LYS A 105 -8.67 5.90 -9.75
C LYS A 105 -7.60 5.36 -8.78
N LEU A 106 -7.99 4.78 -7.65
CA LEU A 106 -7.08 4.20 -6.65
C LEU A 106 -6.66 2.76 -6.97
N LEU A 107 -7.23 2.15 -8.00
CA LEU A 107 -7.01 0.74 -8.32
C LEU A 107 -5.53 0.41 -8.61
N PRO A 108 -4.77 1.23 -9.37
CA PRO A 108 -3.35 0.95 -9.65
C PRO A 108 -2.49 0.89 -8.38
N VAL A 109 -2.58 1.90 -7.51
CA VAL A 109 -1.84 1.89 -6.23
C VAL A 109 -2.32 0.78 -5.31
N SER A 110 -3.61 0.43 -5.34
CA SER A 110 -4.15 -0.68 -4.54
C SER A 110 -3.54 -2.02 -4.96
N ILE A 111 -3.33 -2.25 -6.26
CA ILE A 111 -2.63 -3.44 -6.77
C ILE A 111 -1.20 -3.49 -6.26
N LEU A 112 -0.48 -2.36 -6.29
CA LEU A 112 0.90 -2.26 -5.82
C LEU A 112 0.99 -2.55 -4.31
N ILE A 113 0.18 -1.87 -3.49
CA ILE A 113 0.15 -2.09 -2.04
C ILE A 113 -0.22 -3.54 -1.72
N PHE A 114 -1.25 -4.09 -2.37
CA PHE A 114 -1.67 -5.46 -2.14
C PHE A 114 -0.62 -6.48 -2.61
N GLY A 115 0.03 -6.22 -3.76
CA GLY A 115 1.16 -6.99 -4.27
C GLY A 115 2.33 -7.03 -3.29
N ALA A 116 2.70 -5.89 -2.71
CA ALA A 116 3.76 -5.77 -1.72
C ALA A 116 3.42 -6.52 -0.42
N VAL A 117 2.18 -6.38 0.09
CA VAL A 117 1.72 -7.08 1.29
C VAL A 117 1.71 -8.59 1.07
N MET A 118 1.13 -9.05 -0.04
CA MET A 118 1.09 -10.48 -0.36
C MET A 118 2.49 -11.05 -0.57
N SER A 119 3.36 -10.33 -1.28
CA SER A 119 4.77 -10.68 -1.45
C SER A 119 5.47 -10.81 -0.09
N TYR A 120 5.27 -9.86 0.83
CA TYR A 120 5.83 -9.92 2.18
C TYR A 120 5.37 -11.16 2.96
N ILE A 121 4.07 -11.47 2.92
CA ILE A 121 3.50 -12.66 3.58
C ILE A 121 4.07 -13.95 2.97
N VAL A 122 4.10 -14.06 1.64
CA VAL A 122 4.61 -15.25 0.94
C VAL A 122 6.10 -15.44 1.22
N TYR A 123 6.90 -14.38 1.29
CA TYR A 123 8.30 -14.48 1.69
C TYR A 123 8.46 -15.15 3.05
N ILE A 124 7.66 -14.73 4.06
CA ILE A 124 7.72 -15.31 5.41
C ILE A 124 7.38 -16.81 5.37
N LEU A 125 6.38 -17.21 4.59
CA LEU A 125 5.98 -18.62 4.46
C LEU A 125 7.05 -19.45 3.74
N LEU A 126 7.55 -18.96 2.59
CA LEU A 126 8.54 -19.66 1.78
C LEU A 126 9.89 -19.76 2.47
N SER A 127 10.40 -18.67 3.04
CA SER A 127 11.69 -18.67 3.72
C SER A 127 11.70 -19.64 4.90
N ARG A 128 10.62 -19.74 5.68
CA ARG A 128 10.49 -20.74 6.76
C ARG A 128 10.49 -22.18 6.24
N SER A 129 9.82 -22.44 5.12
CA SER A 129 9.80 -23.77 4.51
C SER A 129 11.19 -24.16 3.98
N LEU A 130 11.84 -23.25 3.25
CA LEU A 130 13.15 -23.46 2.64
C LEU A 130 14.28 -23.55 3.67
N ASN A 131 14.17 -22.81 4.79
CA ASN A 131 15.16 -22.85 5.87
C ASN A 131 15.34 -24.23 6.50
N ARG A 132 14.37 -25.14 6.31
CA ARG A 132 14.48 -26.54 6.75
C ARG A 132 15.48 -27.35 5.90
N ARG A 133 15.74 -26.93 4.66
CA ARG A 133 16.58 -27.64 3.69
C ARG A 133 17.93 -26.96 3.46
N SER A 134 17.96 -25.64 3.46
CA SER A 134 19.17 -24.84 3.25
C SER A 134 19.09 -23.58 4.11
N PRO A 135 20.20 -23.10 4.71
CA PRO A 135 20.18 -21.86 5.46
C PRO A 135 19.81 -20.69 4.53
N VAL A 136 18.76 -19.96 4.89
CA VAL A 136 18.27 -18.77 4.16
C VAL A 136 18.14 -17.58 5.09
N ASN A 137 18.15 -16.37 4.54
CA ASN A 137 17.94 -15.17 5.33
C ASN A 137 16.44 -15.01 5.66
N LEU A 138 16.08 -15.06 6.94
CA LEU A 138 14.69 -14.89 7.37
C LEU A 138 14.33 -13.40 7.41
N MET A 139 13.04 -13.09 7.25
CA MET A 139 12.56 -11.73 7.38
C MET A 139 12.87 -11.21 8.81
N PRO A 140 13.51 -10.03 8.95
CA PRO A 140 13.74 -9.41 10.24
C PRO A 140 12.42 -9.12 10.98
N LYS A 141 12.52 -8.83 12.27
CA LYS A 141 11.34 -8.41 13.04
C LYS A 141 10.83 -7.08 12.50
N PHE A 142 9.52 -6.88 12.48
CA PHE A 142 8.90 -5.67 11.90
C PHE A 142 9.45 -4.34 12.48
N ARG A 143 9.85 -4.30 13.75
CA ARG A 143 10.51 -3.13 14.38
C ARG A 143 11.84 -2.72 13.71
N GLU A 144 12.48 -3.64 13.01
CA GLU A 144 13.74 -3.42 12.28
C GLU A 144 13.49 -3.05 10.81
N PHE A 145 12.23 -3.07 10.34
CA PHE A 145 11.86 -2.57 9.02
C PHE A 145 12.31 -1.13 8.86
N SER A 146 13.16 -0.85 7.88
CA SER A 146 13.53 0.53 7.57
C SER A 146 13.51 0.73 6.07
N VAL A 147 12.80 1.77 5.66
CA VAL A 147 12.94 2.34 4.33
C VAL A 147 14.37 2.90 4.21
N PRO A 148 15.04 2.74 3.06
CA PRO A 148 16.37 3.31 2.82
C PRO A 148 16.35 4.84 2.96
N SER A 149 17.41 5.43 3.53
CA SER A 149 17.52 6.90 3.70
C SER A 149 17.42 7.67 2.37
N GLY A 150 17.87 7.05 1.27
CA GLY A 150 17.75 7.60 -0.07
C GLY A 150 16.32 7.64 -0.62
N ALA A 151 15.35 6.97 0.03
CA ALA A 151 13.97 6.94 -0.45
C ALA A 151 13.36 8.34 -0.51
N VAL A 152 13.67 9.25 0.42
CA VAL A 152 13.17 10.63 0.39
C VAL A 152 13.50 11.32 -0.94
N PHE A 153 14.70 11.11 -1.49
CA PHE A 153 15.08 11.66 -2.79
C PHE A 153 14.36 10.99 -3.95
N VAL A 154 14.11 9.68 -3.86
CA VAL A 154 13.29 8.97 -4.85
C VAL A 154 11.86 9.52 -4.87
N LEU A 155 11.28 9.79 -3.70
CA LEU A 155 9.94 10.36 -3.56
C LEU A 155 9.86 11.77 -4.17
N ILE A 156 10.84 12.63 -3.87
CA ILE A 156 10.95 13.95 -4.48
C ILE A 156 11.07 13.82 -6.00
N GLY A 157 11.88 12.87 -6.49
CA GLY A 157 12.00 12.59 -7.92
C GLY A 157 10.67 12.17 -8.57
N ILE A 158 9.90 11.30 -7.91
CA ILE A 158 8.58 10.87 -8.40
C ILE A 158 7.59 12.03 -8.45
N TYR A 159 7.51 12.87 -7.42
CA TYR A 159 6.65 14.06 -7.44
C TYR A 159 7.06 15.05 -8.54
N LEU A 160 8.36 15.28 -8.72
CA LEU A 160 8.86 16.14 -9.80
C LEU A 160 8.47 15.59 -11.18
N LEU A 161 8.58 14.27 -11.38
CA LEU A 161 8.14 13.63 -12.61
C LEU A 161 6.65 13.80 -12.86
N VAL A 162 5.80 13.60 -11.84
CA VAL A 162 4.35 13.80 -11.99
C VAL A 162 4.00 15.25 -12.23
N TRP A 163 4.66 16.18 -11.55
CA TRP A 163 4.50 17.61 -11.82
C TRP A 163 4.91 17.99 -13.25
N MET A 164 6.01 17.43 -13.76
CA MET A 164 6.40 17.64 -15.16
C MET A 164 5.36 17.06 -16.14
N LEU A 165 4.81 15.89 -15.85
CA LEU A 165 3.79 15.25 -16.69
C LEU A 165 2.48 16.06 -16.71
N THR A 166 2.02 16.52 -15.55
CA THR A 166 0.76 17.28 -15.43
C THR A 166 0.90 18.69 -16.00
N ALA A 167 2.10 19.29 -15.95
CA ALA A 167 2.39 20.58 -16.57
C ALA A 167 2.25 20.59 -18.10
N THR A 168 2.29 19.44 -18.77
CA THR A 168 2.07 19.35 -20.23
C THR A 168 0.60 19.41 -20.64
N GLU A 169 -0.33 19.59 -19.69
CA GLU A 169 -1.81 19.56 -19.83
C GLU A 169 -2.40 18.23 -20.34
N THR A 170 -1.59 17.40 -21.00
CA THR A 170 -1.92 16.08 -21.54
C THR A 170 -2.28 15.07 -20.43
N PHE A 171 -1.71 15.25 -19.24
CA PHE A 171 -1.93 14.39 -18.07
C PHE A 171 -2.47 15.19 -16.88
N SER A 172 -3.38 16.13 -17.11
CA SER A 172 -3.94 17.05 -16.10
C SER A 172 -4.88 16.38 -15.07
N ASP A 173 -5.07 15.06 -15.12
CA ASP A 173 -5.89 14.33 -14.16
C ASP A 173 -5.20 14.25 -12.79
N ASN A 174 -5.92 14.65 -11.73
CA ASN A 174 -5.44 14.60 -10.35
C ASN A 174 -5.18 13.16 -9.85
N SER A 175 -5.65 12.15 -10.58
CA SER A 175 -5.49 10.73 -10.25
C SER A 175 -4.04 10.32 -9.98
N TYR A 176 -3.06 10.90 -10.69
CA TYR A 176 -1.65 10.56 -10.49
C TYR A 176 -1.13 10.96 -9.11
N TYR A 177 -1.48 12.17 -8.65
CA TYR A 177 -1.10 12.64 -7.31
C TYR A 177 -1.74 11.78 -6.23
N VAL A 178 -3.03 11.46 -6.36
CA VAL A 178 -3.73 10.63 -5.37
C VAL A 178 -3.11 9.24 -5.23
N ASN A 179 -2.69 8.60 -6.33
CA ASN A 179 -2.00 7.30 -6.27
C ASN A 179 -0.64 7.41 -5.55
N ILE A 180 0.11 8.48 -5.81
CA ILE A 180 1.42 8.72 -5.20
C ILE A 180 1.28 9.02 -3.71
N ASP A 181 0.36 9.92 -3.36
CA ASP A 181 0.05 10.29 -1.98
C ASP A 181 -0.30 9.03 -1.17
N LEU A 182 -1.19 8.18 -1.69
CA LEU A 182 -1.59 6.95 -1.01
C LEU A 182 -0.43 5.95 -0.85
N LEU A 183 0.42 5.81 -1.87
CA LEU A 183 1.60 4.95 -1.79
C LEU A 183 2.58 5.45 -0.72
N PHE A 184 2.76 6.76 -0.64
CA PHE A 184 3.71 7.38 0.28
C PHE A 184 3.20 7.33 1.71
N ASP A 185 1.92 7.64 1.90
CA ASP A 185 1.23 7.45 3.17
C ASP A 185 1.39 6.01 3.65
N PHE A 186 1.19 5.02 2.78
CA PHE A 186 1.37 3.61 3.13
C PHE A 186 2.80 3.29 3.57
N VAL A 187 3.82 3.69 2.79
CA VAL A 187 5.23 3.39 3.09
C VAL A 187 5.69 4.08 4.39
N PHE A 188 5.37 5.37 4.56
CA PHE A 188 5.73 6.09 5.78
C PHE A 188 4.92 5.66 6.98
N PHE A 189 3.68 5.22 6.79
CA PHE A 189 2.90 4.60 7.84
C PHE A 189 3.57 3.32 8.34
N LEU A 190 4.02 2.43 7.44
CA LEU A 190 4.78 1.23 7.84
C LEU A 190 6.09 1.57 8.58
N GLN A 191 6.82 2.59 8.12
CA GLN A 191 8.01 3.08 8.80
C GLN A 191 7.67 3.59 10.21
N GLY A 192 6.62 4.41 10.32
CA GLY A 192 6.16 4.98 11.58
C GLY A 192 5.71 3.91 12.57
N MET A 193 4.94 2.92 12.10
CA MET A 193 4.60 1.75 12.90
C MET A 193 5.86 1.02 13.36
N SER A 194 6.85 0.82 12.49
CA SER A 194 8.12 0.19 12.87
C SER A 194 8.84 0.94 14.00
N ALA A 195 8.83 2.28 13.96
CA ALA A 195 9.37 3.14 15.01
C ALA A 195 8.59 3.02 16.33
N VAL A 196 7.26 2.96 16.28
CA VAL A 196 6.42 2.69 17.46
C VAL A 196 6.73 1.33 18.08
N PHE A 197 6.86 0.28 17.26
CA PHE A 197 7.24 -1.06 17.71
C PHE A 197 8.65 -1.07 18.35
N MET A 198 9.60 -0.30 17.81
CA MET A 198 10.92 -0.14 18.39
C MET A 198 10.85 0.56 19.76
N LEU A 199 10.06 1.62 19.89
CA LEU A 199 9.86 2.32 21.16
C LEU A 199 9.30 1.39 22.24
N PHE A 200 8.27 0.62 21.91
CA PHE A 200 7.64 -0.33 22.83
C PHE A 200 8.63 -1.43 23.25
N TYR A 201 9.42 -1.94 22.30
CA TYR A 201 10.47 -2.90 22.59
C TYR A 201 11.51 -2.35 23.59
N LEU A 202 11.98 -1.11 23.39
CA LEU A 202 12.95 -0.47 24.28
C LEU A 202 12.37 -0.21 25.67
N LYS A 203 11.08 0.11 25.75
CA LYS A 203 10.34 0.30 27.00
C LYS A 203 9.87 -1.02 27.64
N ARG A 204 10.19 -2.18 27.05
CA ARG A 204 9.75 -3.51 27.50
C ARG A 204 8.23 -3.69 27.57
N ILE A 205 7.49 -2.95 26.74
CA ILE A 205 6.03 -3.09 26.61
C ILE A 205 5.73 -4.21 25.59
N PRO A 206 4.76 -5.11 25.84
CA PRO A 206 4.41 -6.16 24.89
C PRO A 206 4.01 -5.62 23.52
N SER A 207 4.48 -6.28 22.45
CA SER A 207 4.25 -5.84 21.06
C SER A 207 2.77 -5.80 20.65
N GLY A 208 1.91 -6.56 21.33
CA GLY A 208 0.45 -6.53 21.12
C GLY A 208 -0.14 -5.13 21.38
N PHE A 209 0.35 -4.41 22.39
CA PHE A 209 -0.12 -3.04 22.65
C PHE A 209 0.30 -2.07 21.55
N ALA A 210 1.50 -2.23 20.99
CA ALA A 210 1.95 -1.42 19.86
C ALA A 210 1.04 -1.67 18.65
N LEU A 211 0.69 -2.93 18.38
CA LEU A 211 -0.21 -3.30 17.29
C LEU A 211 -1.61 -2.66 17.48
N VAL A 212 -2.21 -2.82 18.66
CA VAL A 212 -3.52 -2.24 18.97
C VAL A 212 -3.49 -0.72 18.84
N LEU A 213 -2.45 -0.07 19.37
CA LEU A 213 -2.28 1.38 19.24
C LEU A 213 -2.21 1.80 17.77
N CYS A 214 -1.40 1.13 16.94
CA CYS A 214 -1.31 1.44 15.52
C CYS A 214 -2.64 1.24 14.77
N ILE A 215 -3.40 0.19 15.11
CA ILE A 215 -4.73 -0.07 14.51
C ILE A 215 -5.71 1.04 14.90
N VAL A 216 -5.76 1.43 16.17
CA VAL A 216 -6.62 2.52 16.65
C VAL A 216 -6.24 3.83 15.96
N LEU A 217 -4.95 4.17 15.93
CA LEU A 217 -4.47 5.40 15.30
C LEU A 217 -4.70 5.41 13.78
N TRP A 218 -4.66 4.27 13.08
CA TRP A 218 -4.98 4.21 11.66
C TRP A 218 -6.40 4.68 11.33
N ASN A 219 -7.36 4.36 12.21
CA ASN A 219 -8.77 4.71 12.04
C ASN A 219 -9.08 6.17 12.41
N ILE A 220 -8.17 6.86 13.10
CA ILE A 220 -8.31 8.27 13.47
C ILE A 220 -7.44 9.10 12.52
N TYR A 221 -8.03 10.06 11.81
CA TYR A 221 -7.29 10.90 10.85
C TYR A 221 -6.00 11.48 11.44
N ILE A 222 -6.11 12.15 12.60
CA ILE A 222 -4.96 12.73 13.32
C ILE A 222 -3.92 11.65 13.73
N GLY A 223 -4.40 10.47 14.15
CA GLY A 223 -3.52 9.38 14.59
C GLY A 223 -2.71 8.81 13.43
N ARG A 224 -3.34 8.65 12.27
CA ARG A 224 -2.69 8.21 11.04
C ARG A 224 -1.63 9.21 10.61
N THR A 225 -1.98 10.50 10.55
CA THR A 225 -1.02 11.57 10.22
C THR A 225 0.17 11.58 11.18
N MET A 226 -0.05 11.42 12.49
CA MET A 226 1.04 11.35 13.47
C MET A 226 1.99 10.18 13.20
N ILE A 227 1.47 8.99 12.89
CA ILE A 227 2.32 7.82 12.58
C ILE A 227 3.12 8.06 11.29
N VAL A 228 2.48 8.58 10.23
CA VAL A 228 3.16 8.92 8.97
C VAL A 228 4.30 9.91 9.22
N VAL A 229 4.03 10.98 9.96
CA VAL A 229 5.05 11.99 10.33
C VAL A 229 6.20 11.35 11.11
N ILE A 230 5.92 10.52 12.11
CA ILE A 230 6.97 9.77 12.84
C ILE A 230 7.81 8.93 11.87
N GLY A 231 7.18 8.27 10.90
CA GLY A 231 7.85 7.51 9.86
C GLY A 231 8.80 8.38 9.03
N MET A 232 8.32 9.54 8.56
CA MET A 232 9.15 10.49 7.82
C MET A 232 10.36 10.97 8.64
N PHE A 233 10.14 11.35 9.90
CA PHE A 233 11.21 11.76 10.82
C PHE A 233 12.23 10.64 11.04
N ASP A 234 11.78 9.38 11.13
CA ASP A 234 12.68 8.25 11.27
C ASP A 234 13.55 8.02 10.04
N VAL A 235 13.01 8.15 8.82
CA VAL A 235 13.80 8.05 7.58
C VAL A 235 14.81 9.19 7.46
N ILE A 236 14.40 10.44 7.73
CA ILE A 236 15.25 11.63 7.55
C ILE A 236 16.34 11.70 8.63
N PHE A 237 15.99 11.45 9.89
CA PHE A 237 16.88 11.71 11.03
C PHE A 237 17.42 10.45 11.71
N GLY A 238 17.02 9.25 11.27
CA GLY A 238 17.46 7.97 11.85
C GLY A 238 17.04 7.80 13.31
N LEU A 239 15.76 8.06 13.62
CA LEU A 239 15.24 8.11 14.99
C LEU A 239 15.46 6.79 15.74
N LYS A 240 15.15 5.64 15.13
CA LYS A 240 15.38 4.30 15.71
C LYS A 240 16.84 4.04 16.03
N GLY A 241 17.76 4.46 15.16
CA GLY A 241 19.20 4.35 15.38
C GLY A 241 19.65 5.11 16.63
N LYS A 242 19.16 6.35 16.81
CA LYS A 242 19.43 7.18 17.99
C LYS A 242 18.83 6.59 19.27
N MET A 243 17.62 6.03 19.20
CA MET A 243 16.99 5.37 20.34
C MET A 243 17.79 4.17 20.84
N LEU A 244 18.29 3.33 19.92
CA LEU A 244 19.13 2.18 20.25
C LEU A 244 20.46 2.62 20.89
N ALA A 245 21.12 3.64 20.33
CA ALA A 245 22.37 4.17 20.87
C ALA A 245 22.20 4.71 22.30
N ASN A 246 21.12 5.45 22.58
CA ASN A 246 20.85 5.99 23.91
C ASN A 246 20.53 4.90 24.94
N ASN A 247 19.76 3.88 24.58
CA ASN A 247 19.45 2.78 25.49
C ASN A 247 20.71 1.97 25.86
N GLY A 248 21.61 1.74 24.90
CA GLY A 248 22.90 1.07 25.16
C GLY A 248 23.82 1.85 26.08
N ARG A 249 23.76 3.20 26.08
CA ARG A 249 24.51 4.06 27.03
C ARG A 249 23.93 3.99 28.44
N ASN A 250 22.60 3.97 28.58
CA ASN A 250 21.94 3.90 29.89
C ASN A 250 22.10 2.55 30.59
N GLN A 251 22.33 1.45 29.85
CA GLN A 251 22.63 0.13 30.44
C GLN A 251 24.07 -0.03 30.91
N ARG A 252 24.97 0.90 30.56
CA ARG A 252 26.38 0.91 30.97
C ARG A 252 26.67 1.82 32.17
N LYS A 253 25.67 2.57 32.64
CA LYS A 253 25.72 3.35 33.88
C LYS A 253 24.99 2.58 34.97
#